data_AF-A0AB39KW97-F1
#
_entry.id   AF-A0AB39KW97-F1
#
_cell.length_a   1.000
_cell.length_b   1.000
_cell.length_c   1.000
_cell.angle_alpha   90.00
_cell.angle_beta   90.00
_cell.angle_gamma   90.00
#
_symmetry.space_group_name_H-M   'P 1'
#
loop_
_entity.id
_entity.type
_entity.pdbx_description
1 polymer ?
#
loop_
_entity_poly.entity_id
_entity_poly.type
_entity_poly.pdbx_seq_one_letter_code
_entity_poly.pdbx_strand_id
1 'polypeptide(L)'
;MTTRGFMSPRFERPKMSMEVREAAALEIAAALFAGEEALDNSLASIAAVMSRFPATRARAGLSIAHGQQLLEAAGEVTALLTEARGKLWTLHKKLEATQRQVGLGHVAYGPGDKPEFPAVAPATETV
;
A
#
# COMPACT_ATOMS: atom_id res chain seq x y z
N MET A 1 -32.11 -56.47 17.78
CA MET A 1 -31.24 -55.72 16.85
C MET A 1 -31.38 -54.24 17.16
N THR A 2 -30.40 -53.66 17.85
CA THR A 2 -30.44 -52.26 18.30
C THR A 2 -29.48 -51.44 17.45
N THR A 3 -30.02 -50.54 16.64
CA THR A 3 -29.24 -49.60 15.81
C THR A 3 -28.60 -48.54 16.70
N ARG A 4 -27.30 -48.66 16.94
CA ARG A 4 -26.48 -47.60 17.55
C ARG A 4 -26.41 -46.42 16.58
N GLY A 5 -26.95 -45.27 16.98
CA GLY A 5 -26.83 -44.02 16.26
C GLY A 5 -25.37 -43.59 16.14
N PHE A 6 -24.92 -43.35 14.92
CA PHE A 6 -23.61 -42.79 14.63
C PHE A 6 -23.67 -41.28 14.88
N MET A 7 -23.20 -40.85 16.04
CA MET A 7 -23.07 -39.42 16.37
C MET A 7 -21.75 -38.93 15.80
N SER A 8 -21.79 -38.24 14.66
CA SER A 8 -20.60 -37.68 14.04
C SER A 8 -19.94 -36.66 14.99
N PRO A 9 -18.62 -36.74 15.24
CA PRO A 9 -17.94 -35.75 16.06
C PRO A 9 -18.00 -34.40 15.35
N ARG A 10 -18.53 -33.38 16.04
CA ARG A 10 -18.44 -31.99 15.62
C ARG A 10 -16.96 -31.61 15.63
N PHE A 11 -16.36 -31.47 14.45
CA PHE A 11 -14.99 -31.01 14.31
C PHE A 11 -14.93 -29.53 14.71
N GLU A 12 -14.74 -29.25 16.00
CA GLU A 12 -14.47 -27.90 16.47
C GLU A 12 -13.07 -27.51 15.98
N ARG A 13 -12.99 -26.57 15.03
CA ARG A 13 -11.71 -25.98 14.66
C ARG A 13 -11.11 -25.33 15.91
N PRO A 14 -9.88 -25.65 16.31
CA PRO A 14 -9.26 -25.03 17.47
C PRO A 14 -9.24 -23.53 17.25
N LYS A 15 -9.77 -22.79 18.23
CA LYS A 15 -9.83 -21.33 18.20
C LYS A 15 -8.37 -20.84 18.26
N MET A 16 -7.87 -20.22 17.17
CA MET A 16 -6.53 -19.62 17.17
C MET A 16 -6.37 -18.68 18.38
N SER A 17 -5.25 -18.78 19.10
CA SER A 17 -4.91 -17.92 20.23
C SER A 17 -4.73 -16.45 19.79
N MET A 18 -4.80 -15.52 20.74
CA MET A 18 -4.62 -14.08 20.45
C MET A 18 -3.21 -13.78 19.91
N GLU A 19 -2.18 -14.36 20.52
CA GLU A 19 -0.78 -14.21 20.09
C GLU A 19 -0.56 -14.59 18.62
N VAL A 20 -1.20 -15.68 18.15
CA VAL A 20 -1.08 -16.13 16.76
C VAL A 20 -1.80 -15.16 15.80
N ARG A 21 -2.92 -14.57 16.21
CA ARG A 21 -3.64 -13.57 15.40
C ARG A 21 -2.87 -12.26 15.30
N GLU A 22 -2.25 -11.84 16.40
CA GLU A 22 -1.39 -10.66 16.48
C GLU A 22 -0.15 -10.80 15.58
N ALA A 23 0.54 -11.95 15.66
CA ALA A 23 1.68 -12.22 14.80
C ALA A 23 1.31 -12.20 13.31
N ALA A 24 0.19 -12.81 12.93
CA ALA A 24 -0.30 -12.78 11.54
C ALA A 24 -0.67 -11.36 11.08
N ALA A 25 -1.27 -10.54 11.96
CA ALA A 25 -1.60 -9.16 11.63
C ALA A 25 -0.34 -8.29 11.42
N LEU A 26 0.69 -8.49 12.25
CA LEU A 26 1.99 -7.84 12.11
C LEU A 26 2.69 -8.20 10.80
N GLU A 27 2.67 -9.47 10.42
CA GLU A 27 3.26 -9.95 9.17
C GLU A 27 2.62 -9.26 7.96
N ILE A 28 1.28 -9.22 7.92
CA ILE A 28 0.54 -8.57 6.84
C ILE A 28 0.79 -7.05 6.82
N ALA A 29 0.84 -6.40 7.99
CA ALA A 29 1.14 -4.97 8.08
C ALA A 29 2.55 -4.66 7.57
N ALA A 30 3.56 -5.46 7.95
CA ALA A 30 4.93 -5.31 7.46
C ALA A 30 5.03 -5.50 5.95
N ALA A 31 4.34 -6.51 5.40
CA ALA A 31 4.30 -6.73 3.96
C ALA A 31 3.64 -5.56 3.21
N LEU A 32 2.61 -4.96 3.79
CA LEU A 32 1.93 -3.80 3.21
C LEU A 32 2.84 -2.57 3.17
N PHE A 33 3.53 -2.25 4.27
CA PHE A 33 4.50 -1.17 4.32
C PHE A 33 5.66 -1.36 3.33
N ALA A 34 6.20 -2.58 3.24
CA ALA A 34 7.24 -2.89 2.26
C ALA A 34 6.75 -2.69 0.81
N GLY A 35 5.48 -3.02 0.54
CA GLY A 35 4.86 -2.76 -0.76
C GLY A 35 4.70 -1.27 -1.08
N GLU A 36 4.32 -0.46 -0.08
CA GLU A 36 4.25 1.00 -0.24
C GLU A 36 5.62 1.62 -0.55
N GLU A 37 6.65 1.23 0.20
CA GLU A 37 8.02 1.69 -0.02
C GLU A 37 8.54 1.31 -1.42
N ALA A 38 8.26 0.09 -1.87
CA ALA A 38 8.66 -0.38 -3.20
C ALA A 38 8.00 0.44 -4.33
N LEU A 39 6.73 0.81 -4.19
CA LEU A 39 6.05 1.67 -5.15
C LEU A 39 6.62 3.09 -5.15
N ASP A 40 6.92 3.65 -3.98
CA ASP A 40 7.49 5.00 -3.85
C ASP A 40 8.87 5.08 -4.50
N ASN A 41 9.71 4.07 -4.28
CA ASN A 41 11.02 3.95 -4.92
C ASN A 41 10.92 3.80 -6.45
N SER A 42 9.92 3.04 -6.93
CA SER A 42 9.65 2.88 -8.36
C SER A 42 9.20 4.20 -8.99
N LEU A 43 8.30 4.93 -8.33
CA LEU A 43 7.80 6.22 -8.80
C LEU A 43 8.92 7.25 -8.88
N ALA A 44 9.78 7.32 -7.87
CA ALA A 44 10.95 8.20 -7.86
C ALA A 44 11.91 7.89 -9.03
N SER A 45 12.14 6.61 -9.30
CA SER A 45 13.02 6.17 -10.38
C SER A 45 12.48 6.55 -11.76
N ILE A 46 11.19 6.37 -12.02
CA ILE A 46 10.57 6.76 -13.30
C ILE A 46 10.52 8.28 -13.46
N ALA A 47 10.20 9.03 -12.40
CA ALA A 47 10.26 10.49 -12.42
C ALA A 47 11.69 11.02 -12.73
N ALA A 48 12.73 10.33 -12.25
CA ALA A 48 14.11 10.65 -12.60
C ALA A 48 14.41 10.46 -14.09
N VAL A 49 13.84 9.43 -14.73
CA VAL A 49 13.95 9.24 -16.19
C VAL A 49 13.26 10.39 -16.92
N MET A 50 12.00 10.68 -16.57
CA MET A 50 11.20 11.72 -17.23
C MET A 50 11.81 13.12 -17.10
N SER A 51 12.45 13.44 -15.97
CA SER A 51 13.09 14.73 -15.74
C SER A 51 14.43 14.88 -16.49
N ARG A 52 15.22 13.81 -16.60
CA ARG A 52 16.56 13.86 -17.21
C ARG A 52 16.55 13.68 -18.71
N PHE A 53 15.59 12.92 -19.24
CA PHE A 53 15.58 12.52 -20.64
C PHE A 53 15.48 13.70 -21.62
N PRO A 54 14.57 14.69 -21.45
CA PRO A 54 14.44 15.81 -22.39
C PRO A 54 15.72 16.65 -22.51
N ALA A 55 16.38 16.92 -21.39
CA ALA A 55 17.65 17.65 -21.36
C ALA A 55 18.80 16.83 -21.98
N THR A 56 18.84 15.52 -21.72
CA THR A 56 19.86 14.62 -22.29
C THR A 56 19.72 14.52 -23.80
N ARG A 57 18.48 14.36 -24.30
CA ARG A 57 18.15 14.38 -25.73
C ARG A 57 18.61 15.69 -26.39
N ALA A 58 18.30 16.83 -25.78
CA ALA A 58 18.68 18.14 -26.31
C ALA A 58 20.21 18.32 -26.37
N ARG A 59 20.92 17.93 -25.30
CA ARG A 59 22.39 17.95 -25.27
C ARG A 59 23.03 17.05 -26.32
N ALA A 60 22.38 15.95 -26.67
CA ALA A 60 22.84 15.04 -27.71
C ALA A 60 22.52 15.51 -29.15
N GLY A 61 21.88 16.66 -29.32
CA GLY A 61 21.48 17.18 -30.65
C GLY A 61 20.40 16.34 -31.33
N LEU A 62 19.70 15.48 -30.58
CA LEU A 62 18.64 14.62 -31.13
C LEU A 62 17.34 15.41 -31.32
N SER A 63 16.57 15.12 -32.37
CA SER A 63 15.23 15.70 -32.58
C SER A 63 14.25 15.29 -31.48
N ILE A 64 13.17 16.05 -31.28
CA ILE A 64 12.12 15.78 -30.28
C ILE A 64 11.47 14.41 -30.52
N ALA A 65 11.34 14.01 -31.78
CA ALA A 65 10.77 12.70 -32.13
C ALA A 65 11.59 11.53 -31.56
N HIS A 66 12.89 11.72 -31.29
CA HIS A 66 13.73 10.67 -30.70
C HIS A 66 13.40 10.50 -29.22
N GLY A 67 12.85 9.34 -28.89
CA GLY A 67 12.48 8.97 -27.52
C GLY A 67 11.14 9.51 -27.05
N GLN A 68 10.29 10.02 -27.96
CA GLN A 68 8.91 10.38 -27.63
C GLN A 68 8.14 9.18 -27.04
N GLN A 69 8.26 8.00 -27.64
CA GLN A 69 7.67 6.75 -27.13
C GLN A 69 8.17 6.36 -25.73
N LEU A 70 9.42 6.71 -25.39
CA LEU A 70 9.95 6.49 -24.04
C LEU A 70 9.22 7.39 -23.02
N LEU A 71 9.01 8.66 -23.35
CA LEU A 71 8.30 9.60 -22.47
C LEU A 71 6.82 9.24 -22.30
N GLU A 72 6.17 8.78 -23.37
CA GLU A 72 4.80 8.27 -23.34
C GLU A 72 4.70 7.05 -22.42
N ALA A 73 5.53 6.03 -22.63
CA ALA A 73 5.56 4.84 -21.79
C ALA A 73 5.90 5.18 -20.32
N ALA A 74 6.84 6.10 -20.08
CA ALA A 74 7.16 6.54 -18.73
C ALA A 74 5.97 7.28 -18.05
N GLY A 75 5.21 8.05 -18.82
CA GLY A 75 3.97 8.69 -18.36
C GLY A 75 2.90 7.66 -17.98
N GLU A 76 2.69 6.64 -18.82
CA GLU A 76 1.76 5.54 -18.55
C GLU A 76 2.16 4.76 -17.28
N VAL A 77 3.43 4.40 -17.14
CA VAL A 77 3.95 3.74 -15.94
C VAL A 77 3.75 4.60 -14.70
N THR A 78 4.01 5.91 -14.78
CA THR A 78 3.80 6.85 -13.67
C THR A 78 2.34 6.89 -13.23
N ALA A 79 1.40 6.90 -14.18
CA ALA A 79 -0.03 6.88 -13.88
C ALA A 79 -0.42 5.58 -13.16
N LEU A 80 0.04 4.43 -13.65
CA LEU A 80 -0.22 3.11 -13.03
C LEU A 80 0.35 3.01 -11.62
N LEU A 81 1.58 3.48 -11.39
CA LEU A 81 2.20 3.50 -10.05
C LEU A 81 1.43 4.40 -9.09
N THR A 82 0.97 5.56 -9.56
CA THR A 82 0.15 6.50 -8.76
C THR A 82 -1.20 5.87 -8.39
N GLU A 83 -1.85 5.18 -9.33
CA GLU A 83 -3.10 4.45 -9.06
C GLU A 83 -2.86 3.32 -8.05
N ALA A 84 -1.79 2.55 -8.22
CA ALA A 84 -1.43 1.46 -7.30
C ALA A 84 -1.20 1.96 -5.88
N ARG A 85 -0.53 3.11 -5.70
CA ARG A 85 -0.34 3.76 -4.41
C ARG A 85 -1.68 4.12 -3.74
N GLY A 86 -2.63 4.66 -4.50
CA GLY A 86 -3.98 4.93 -4.00
C GLY A 86 -4.74 3.66 -3.57
N LYS A 87 -4.53 2.55 -4.28
CA LYS A 87 -5.10 1.25 -3.91
C LYS A 87 -4.47 0.68 -2.62
N LEU A 88 -3.16 0.84 -2.41
CA LEU A 88 -2.50 0.43 -1.16
C LEU A 88 -3.01 1.22 0.05
N TRP A 89 -3.21 2.54 -0.09
CA TRP A 89 -3.86 3.34 0.95
C TRP A 89 -5.25 2.80 1.30
N THR A 90 -6.04 2.42 0.29
CA THR A 90 -7.34 1.80 0.51
C THR A 90 -7.22 0.43 1.21
N LEU A 91 -6.17 -0.34 0.89
CA LEU A 91 -5.88 -1.62 1.53
C LEU A 91 -5.52 -1.43 3.01
N HIS A 92 -4.74 -0.40 3.36
CA HIS A 92 -4.47 -0.03 4.75
C HIS A 92 -5.75 0.20 5.55
N LYS A 93 -6.68 1.00 5.03
CA LYS A 93 -7.97 1.26 5.71
C LYS A 93 -8.82 0.00 5.88
N LYS A 94 -8.79 -0.90 4.89
CA LYS A 94 -9.49 -2.20 4.95
C LYS A 94 -8.85 -3.16 5.95
N LEU A 95 -7.53 -3.16 6.07
CA LEU A 95 -6.81 -3.97 7.05
C LEU A 95 -7.14 -3.51 8.47
N GLU A 96 -7.17 -2.20 8.70
CA GLU A 96 -7.56 -1.59 9.97
C GLU A 96 -9.00 -1.95 10.37
N ALA A 97 -9.93 -1.97 9.41
CA ALA A 97 -11.30 -2.44 9.64
C ALA A 97 -11.35 -3.94 9.98
N THR A 98 -10.57 -4.76 9.27
CA THR A 98 -10.47 -6.20 9.53
C THR A 98 -9.90 -6.50 10.91
N GLN A 99 -8.85 -5.77 11.34
CA GLN A 99 -8.25 -5.89 12.67
C GLN A 99 -9.28 -5.68 13.79
N ARG A 100 -10.16 -4.67 13.65
CA ARG A 100 -11.26 -4.43 14.59
C ARG A 100 -12.24 -5.61 14.64
N GLN A 101 -12.58 -6.19 13.49
CA GLN A 101 -13.52 -7.31 13.40
C GLN A 101 -13.00 -8.61 14.05
N VAL A 102 -11.68 -8.84 14.05
CA VAL A 102 -11.07 -10.06 14.61
C VAL A 102 -10.66 -9.93 16.09
N GLY A 103 -11.01 -8.82 16.73
CA GLY A 103 -10.72 -8.57 18.16
C GLY A 103 -9.33 -8.00 18.42
N LEU A 104 -8.62 -7.52 17.39
CA LEU A 104 -7.31 -6.87 17.50
C LEU A 104 -7.42 -5.33 17.63
N GLY A 105 -8.63 -4.78 17.70
CA GLY A 105 -8.88 -3.33 17.66
C GLY A 105 -8.32 -2.49 18.82
N HIS A 106 -7.72 -3.11 19.85
CA HIS A 106 -7.00 -2.42 20.92
C HIS A 106 -5.47 -2.40 20.72
N VAL A 107 -4.96 -3.04 19.67
CA VAL A 107 -3.52 -3.11 19.37
C VAL A 107 -3.25 -2.22 18.17
N ALA A 108 -2.77 -0.99 18.42
CA ALA A 108 -2.32 -0.09 17.36
C ALA A 108 -1.06 -0.66 16.70
N TYR A 109 -1.19 -1.19 15.49
CA TYR A 109 -0.06 -1.68 14.71
C TYR A 109 0.37 -0.61 13.69
N GLY A 110 1.41 0.14 14.05
CA GLY A 110 2.05 1.19 13.25
C GLY A 110 2.92 2.08 14.14
N PRO A 111 3.92 2.80 13.61
CA PRO A 111 4.68 3.76 14.38
C PRO A 111 3.79 4.95 14.76
N GLY A 112 3.11 4.84 15.90
CA GLY A 112 2.30 5.90 16.51
C GLY A 112 1.06 6.30 15.70
N ASP A 113 0.11 6.95 16.37
CA ASP A 113 -1.00 7.64 15.73
C ASP A 113 -0.46 8.50 14.59
N LYS A 114 -0.75 8.12 13.34
CA LYS A 114 -0.54 9.00 12.20
C LYS A 114 -1.42 10.21 12.48
N PRO A 115 -0.86 11.41 12.76
CA PRO A 115 -1.69 12.56 12.99
C PRO A 115 -2.62 12.72 11.79
N GLU A 116 -3.92 12.85 12.04
CA GLU A 116 -4.79 13.52 11.08
C GLU A 116 -4.07 14.81 10.72
N PHE A 117 -3.71 14.97 9.45
CA PHE A 117 -2.90 16.08 8.95
C PHE A 117 -3.14 17.35 9.76
N PRO A 118 -2.11 18.02 10.31
CA PRO A 118 -2.35 19.30 10.96
C PRO A 118 -3.06 20.17 9.93
N ALA A 119 -4.27 20.62 10.27
CA ALA A 119 -5.02 21.56 9.46
C ALA A 119 -4.05 22.67 9.06
N VAL A 120 -3.78 22.79 7.77
CA VAL A 120 -2.96 23.89 7.26
C VAL A 120 -3.69 25.15 7.69
N ALA A 121 -3.15 25.85 8.69
CA ALA A 121 -3.65 27.14 9.10
C ALA A 121 -3.61 28.03 7.85
N PRO A 122 -4.69 28.78 7.53
CA PRO A 122 -4.67 29.64 6.37
C PRO A 122 -3.50 30.61 6.52
N ALA A 123 -2.65 30.66 5.49
CA ALA A 123 -1.60 31.66 5.40
C ALA A 123 -2.28 33.02 5.54
N THR A 124 -2.00 33.71 6.65
CA THR A 124 -2.31 35.13 6.76
C THR A 124 -1.41 35.85 5.77
N GLU A 125 -1.92 36.09 4.57
CA GLU A 125 -1.43 37.15 3.71
C GLU A 125 -1.67 38.47 4.45
N THR A 126 -0.64 38.95 5.13
CA THR A 126 -0.49 40.37 5.40
C THR A 126 0.19 40.99 4.18
N VAL A 127 -0.60 41.67 3.36
CA VAL A 127 -0.13 42.78 2.51
C VAL A 127 -0.64 44.07 3.13
#